data_AF-A0A936LVK3-F1
#
_entry.id   AF-A0A936LVK3-F1
#
_cell.length_a   1.000
_cell.length_b   1.000
_cell.length_c   1.000
_cell.angle_alpha   90.00
_cell.angle_beta   90.00
_cell.angle_gamma   90.00
#
_symmetry.space_group_name_H-M   'P 1'
#
loop_
_entity.id
_entity.type
_entity.pdbx_description
1 polymer ?
#
loop_
_entity_poly.entity_id
_entity_poly.type
_entity_poly.pdbx_seq_one_letter_code
_entity_poly.pdbx_strand_id
1 'polypeptide(L)'
;MMYDESQIFVNQMTLHLNRILTNSPGTRDFIYEFITDRMEELAQYAHGKINLSLEDGLEHSIILAMPPVCFDMCILPFAMDKAASYFAHKYGGFGALLSKIKNQHPAFQVQDCRHLVSIVYGRYETKCWINMSIIISKQHHCGVSVIAEDLLTDPELVFIRKSI
;
A
#
# COMPACT_ATOMS: atom_id res chain seq x y z
N MET A 1 18.62 20.90 -5.48
CA MET A 1 18.73 19.92 -4.38
C MET A 1 17.87 18.73 -4.77
N MET A 2 18.47 17.58 -5.10
CA MET A 2 17.72 16.33 -5.15
C MET A 2 17.39 15.98 -3.70
N TYR A 3 16.10 15.99 -3.36
CA TYR A 3 15.67 15.45 -2.08
C TYR A 3 15.94 13.94 -2.07
N ASP A 4 16.32 13.38 -0.92
CA ASP A 4 16.37 11.94 -0.75
C ASP A 4 14.94 11.38 -0.82
N GLU A 5 14.64 10.62 -1.86
CA GLU A 5 13.33 9.99 -2.06
C GLU A 5 12.94 9.10 -0.88
N SER A 6 13.92 8.52 -0.18
CA SER A 6 13.70 7.69 1.00
C SER A 6 13.10 8.55 2.13
N GLN A 7 13.67 9.73 2.36
CA GLN A 7 13.16 10.67 3.37
C GLN A 7 11.78 11.21 3.00
N ILE A 8 11.52 11.47 1.71
CA ILE A 8 10.21 11.90 1.24
C ILE A 8 9.17 10.80 1.49
N PHE A 9 9.49 9.56 1.15
CA PHE A 9 8.63 8.41 1.42
C PHE A 9 8.34 8.28 2.92
N VAL A 10 9.37 8.30 3.78
CA VAL A 10 9.23 8.22 5.24
C VAL A 10 8.29 9.31 5.75
N ASN A 11 8.48 10.56 5.32
CA ASN A 11 7.64 11.68 5.75
C ASN A 11 6.17 11.48 5.34
N GLN A 12 5.91 11.07 4.09
CA GLN A 12 4.54 10.81 3.63
C GLN A 12 3.92 9.61 4.34
N MET A 13 4.71 8.59 4.61
CA MET A 13 4.27 7.36 5.28
C MET A 13 3.88 7.69 6.72
N THR A 14 4.68 8.46 7.45
CA THR A 14 4.35 8.93 8.81
C THR A 14 3.06 9.75 8.81
N LEU A 15 2.91 10.70 7.88
CA LEU A 15 1.68 11.50 7.77
C LEU A 15 0.46 10.62 7.51
N HIS A 16 0.58 9.62 6.63
CA HIS A 16 -0.51 8.71 6.30
C HIS A 16 -0.87 7.78 7.46
N LEU A 17 0.13 7.17 8.11
CA LEU A 17 -0.06 6.31 9.28
C LEU A 17 -0.76 7.06 10.43
N ASN A 18 -0.40 8.32 10.68
CA ASN A 18 -1.08 9.14 11.69
C ASN A 18 -2.57 9.35 11.39
N ARG A 19 -2.95 9.47 10.11
CA ARG A 19 -4.36 9.54 9.70
C ARG A 19 -5.07 8.21 9.93
N ILE A 20 -4.45 7.08 9.58
CA ILE A 20 -5.00 5.75 9.85
C ILE A 20 -5.21 5.56 11.35
N LEU A 21 -4.21 5.87 12.19
CA LEU A 21 -4.29 5.72 13.65
C LEU A 21 -5.41 6.57 14.27
N THR A 22 -5.75 7.70 13.64
CA THR A 22 -6.84 8.58 14.06
C THR A 22 -8.21 7.99 13.66
N ASN A 23 -8.34 7.50 12.43
CA ASN A 23 -9.60 7.02 11.86
C ASN A 23 -9.91 5.55 12.20
N SER A 24 -8.90 4.77 12.57
CA SER A 24 -9.01 3.35 12.86
C SER A 24 -8.11 2.97 14.04
N PRO A 25 -8.40 3.43 15.27
CA PRO A 25 -7.52 3.18 16.44
C PRO A 25 -7.23 1.71 16.73
N GLY A 26 -8.12 0.80 16.29
CA GLY A 26 -7.94 -0.66 16.41
C GLY A 26 -6.80 -1.24 15.57
N THR A 27 -6.17 -0.46 14.68
CA THR A 27 -4.97 -0.88 13.92
C THR A 27 -3.67 -0.49 14.60
N ARG A 28 -3.73 0.18 15.76
CA ARG A 28 -2.56 0.76 16.43
C ARG A 28 -1.46 -0.26 16.68
N ASP A 29 -1.78 -1.36 17.35
CA ASP A 29 -0.80 -2.36 17.73
C ASP A 29 -0.16 -2.98 16.49
N PHE A 30 -0.97 -3.28 15.47
CA PHE A 30 -0.49 -3.79 14.18
C PHE A 30 0.51 -2.85 13.49
N ILE A 31 0.20 -1.54 13.44
CA ILE A 31 1.06 -0.54 12.79
C ILE A 31 2.39 -0.41 13.53
N TYR A 32 2.35 -0.36 14.86
CA TYR A 32 3.58 -0.26 15.65
C TYR A 32 4.42 -1.54 15.53
N GLU A 33 3.80 -2.71 15.67
CA GLU A 33 4.50 -4.00 15.65
C GLU A 33 5.09 -4.34 14.27
N PHE A 34 4.35 -4.08 13.18
CA PHE A 34 4.71 -4.63 11.88
C PHE A 34 5.09 -3.61 10.81
N ILE A 35 4.84 -2.31 11.02
CA ILE A 35 5.11 -1.29 9.98
C ILE A 35 6.18 -0.31 10.43
N THR A 36 6.09 0.23 11.65
CA THR A 36 6.93 1.33 12.11
C THR A 36 8.42 0.98 12.05
N ASP A 37 8.81 -0.19 12.57
CA ASP A 37 10.21 -0.64 12.58
C ASP A 37 10.77 -0.99 11.20
N ARG A 38 9.90 -1.13 10.19
CA ARG A 38 10.28 -1.50 8.82
C ARG A 38 10.30 -0.32 7.87
N MET A 39 9.99 0.89 8.34
CA MET A 39 9.85 2.07 7.49
C MET A 39 11.12 2.41 6.72
N GLU A 40 12.30 2.29 7.34
CA GLU A 40 13.57 2.58 6.67
C GLU A 40 13.85 1.60 5.52
N GLU A 41 13.60 0.31 5.74
CA GLU A 41 13.76 -0.73 4.71
C GLU A 41 12.77 -0.51 3.56
N LEU A 42 11.49 -0.26 3.86
CA LEU A 42 10.48 0.05 2.85
C LEU A 42 10.85 1.31 2.04
N ALA A 43 11.42 2.33 2.70
CA ALA A 43 11.86 3.56 2.04
C ALA A 43 12.97 3.32 1.02
N GLN A 44 13.91 2.40 1.29
CA GLN A 44 14.96 2.05 0.34
C GLN A 44 14.40 1.39 -0.93
N TYR A 45 13.41 0.50 -0.77
CA TYR A 45 12.72 -0.10 -1.92
C TYR A 45 11.93 0.95 -2.71
N ALA A 46 11.22 1.84 -2.02
CA ALA A 46 10.49 2.93 -2.66
C ALA A 46 11.43 3.87 -3.44
N HIS A 47 12.58 4.23 -2.87
CA HIS A 47 13.60 5.07 -3.52
C HIS A 47 14.06 4.45 -4.85
N GLY A 48 14.45 3.18 -4.84
CA GLY A 48 14.91 2.51 -6.06
C GLY A 48 13.84 2.45 -7.14
N LYS A 49 12.58 2.22 -6.75
CA LYS A 49 11.46 2.03 -7.68
C LYS A 49 10.87 3.34 -8.20
N ILE A 50 10.84 4.40 -7.39
CA ILE A 50 10.26 5.68 -7.83
C ILE A 50 11.14 6.35 -8.88
N ASN A 51 12.47 6.25 -8.77
CA ASN A 51 13.37 6.80 -9.78
C ASN A 51 13.14 6.14 -11.16
N LEU A 52 12.98 4.81 -11.18
CA LEU A 52 12.63 4.08 -12.41
C LEU A 52 11.28 4.51 -12.97
N SER A 53 10.27 4.61 -12.09
CA SER A 53 8.92 5.02 -12.49
C SER A 53 8.88 6.42 -13.09
N LEU A 54 9.66 7.36 -12.52
CA LEU A 54 9.75 8.72 -13.03
C LEU A 54 10.52 8.81 -14.36
N GLU A 55 11.45 7.89 -14.59
CA GLU A 55 12.24 7.84 -15.83
C GLU A 55 11.43 7.33 -17.02
N ASP A 56 10.68 6.23 -16.85
CA ASP A 56 9.92 5.60 -17.94
C ASP A 56 8.42 5.92 -17.94
N GLY A 57 7.91 6.55 -16.88
CA GLY A 57 6.50 6.88 -16.74
C GLY A 57 5.61 5.66 -16.45
N LEU A 58 6.20 4.52 -16.05
CA LEU A 58 5.49 3.28 -15.76
C LEU A 58 5.45 2.98 -14.25
N GLU A 59 4.54 2.08 -13.86
CA GLU A 59 4.54 1.54 -12.50
C GLU A 59 5.68 0.54 -12.31
N HIS A 60 6.41 0.69 -11.21
CA HIS A 60 7.38 -0.31 -10.75
C HIS A 60 7.02 -0.84 -9.38
N SER A 61 6.27 -1.93 -9.35
CA SER A 61 5.87 -2.57 -8.09
C SER A 61 6.88 -3.60 -7.60
N ILE A 62 6.81 -3.91 -6.31
CA ILE A 62 7.54 -5.01 -5.68
C ILE A 62 6.70 -5.64 -4.58
N ILE A 63 6.76 -6.97 -4.47
CA ILE A 63 6.20 -7.69 -3.33
C ILE A 63 7.35 -8.14 -2.44
N LEU A 64 7.26 -7.79 -1.16
CA LEU A 64 8.25 -8.09 -0.12
C LEU A 64 7.60 -9.01 0.91
N ALA A 65 8.14 -10.22 1.05
CA ALA A 65 7.73 -11.11 2.12
C ALA A 65 8.57 -10.84 3.36
N MET A 66 7.95 -10.26 4.37
CA MET A 66 8.58 -9.94 5.65
C MET A 66 7.70 -10.54 6.75
N PRO A 67 7.79 -11.86 7.00
CA PRO A 67 6.86 -12.55 7.89
C PRO A 67 6.70 -11.83 9.24
N PRO A 68 5.46 -11.71 9.76
CA PRO A 68 4.22 -12.31 9.26
C PRO A 68 3.49 -11.45 8.20
N VAL A 69 4.13 -10.44 7.61
CA VAL A 69 3.49 -9.49 6.67
C VAL A 69 4.05 -9.64 5.25
N CYS A 70 3.15 -9.74 4.28
CA CYS A 70 3.45 -9.54 2.88
C CYS A 70 3.18 -8.08 2.53
N PHE A 71 4.21 -7.34 2.15
CA PHE A 71 4.05 -5.99 1.62
C PHE A 71 3.93 -6.03 0.10
N ASP A 72 2.87 -5.43 -0.42
CA ASP A 72 2.72 -5.08 -1.81
C ASP A 72 3.03 -3.59 -1.95
N MET A 73 4.13 -3.24 -2.61
CA MET A 73 4.51 -1.84 -2.82
C MET A 73 4.30 -1.48 -4.28
N CYS A 74 3.24 -0.72 -4.55
CA CYS A 74 2.95 -0.19 -5.89
C CYS A 74 3.46 1.24 -6.00
N ILE A 75 4.35 1.49 -6.97
CA ILE A 75 4.98 2.80 -7.14
C ILE A 75 4.51 3.42 -8.45
N LEU A 76 3.91 4.61 -8.39
CA LEU A 76 3.20 5.24 -9.50
C LEU A 76 3.78 6.62 -9.85
N PRO A 77 4.10 6.90 -11.13
CA PRO A 77 4.67 8.19 -11.55
C PRO A 77 3.59 9.21 -11.94
N PHE A 78 2.43 9.17 -11.29
CA PHE A 78 1.31 10.05 -11.61
C PHE A 78 0.50 10.45 -10.38
N ALA A 79 -0.35 11.46 -10.58
CA ALA A 79 -1.20 12.03 -9.53
C ALA A 79 -2.26 11.02 -9.05
N MET A 80 -2.68 11.17 -7.79
CA MET A 80 -3.56 10.24 -7.09
C MET A 80 -4.92 10.05 -7.77
N ASP A 81 -5.44 11.09 -8.42
CA ASP A 81 -6.71 11.08 -9.15
C ASP A 81 -6.74 10.09 -10.33
N LYS A 82 -5.57 9.68 -10.83
CA LYS A 82 -5.45 8.66 -11.89
C LYS A 82 -5.36 7.23 -11.36
N ALA A 83 -5.07 7.04 -10.07
CA ALA A 83 -4.72 5.73 -9.50
C ALA A 83 -5.85 4.71 -9.63
N ALA A 84 -7.09 5.07 -9.27
CA ALA A 84 -8.23 4.15 -9.38
C ALA A 84 -8.45 3.67 -10.82
N SER A 85 -8.42 4.59 -11.79
CA SER A 85 -8.57 4.25 -13.22
C SER A 85 -7.44 3.35 -13.73
N TYR A 86 -6.23 3.58 -13.24
CA TYR A 86 -5.06 2.79 -13.58
C TYR A 86 -5.17 1.35 -13.06
N PHE A 87 -5.52 1.18 -11.78
CA PHE A 87 -5.72 -0.15 -11.19
C PHE A 87 -6.89 -0.90 -11.86
N ALA A 88 -7.96 -0.19 -12.20
CA ALA A 88 -9.09 -0.74 -12.96
C ALA A 88 -8.63 -1.29 -14.32
N HIS A 89 -7.86 -0.52 -15.08
CA HIS A 89 -7.39 -0.93 -16.39
C HIS A 89 -6.38 -2.08 -16.34
N LYS A 90 -5.38 -1.99 -15.45
CA LYS A 90 -4.28 -2.95 -15.41
C LYS A 90 -4.63 -4.26 -14.71
N TYR A 91 -5.43 -4.19 -13.64
CA TYR A 91 -5.69 -5.34 -12.76
C TYR A 91 -7.18 -5.72 -12.64
N GLY A 92 -8.07 -4.97 -13.29
CA GLY A 92 -9.51 -5.14 -13.12
C GLY A 92 -10.06 -4.51 -11.83
N GLY A 93 -9.27 -3.67 -11.16
CA GLY A 93 -9.63 -2.99 -9.92
C GLY A 93 -8.55 -3.14 -8.84
N PHE A 94 -8.52 -2.22 -7.89
CA PHE A 94 -7.57 -2.31 -6.77
C PHE A 94 -7.95 -3.45 -5.81
N GLY A 95 -9.24 -3.68 -5.57
CA GLY A 95 -9.70 -4.84 -4.80
C GLY A 95 -9.35 -6.17 -5.49
N ALA A 96 -9.39 -6.20 -6.82
CA ALA A 96 -8.99 -7.38 -7.60
C ALA A 96 -7.49 -7.67 -7.46
N LEU A 97 -6.64 -6.64 -7.46
CA LEU A 97 -5.20 -6.76 -7.18
C LEU A 97 -4.96 -7.37 -5.79
N LEU A 98 -5.57 -6.80 -4.73
CA LEU A 98 -5.41 -7.29 -3.36
C LEU A 98 -5.86 -8.76 -3.22
N SER A 99 -7.00 -9.10 -3.81
CA SER A 99 -7.52 -10.48 -3.84
C SER A 99 -6.57 -11.43 -4.56
N LYS A 100 -6.02 -11.01 -5.70
CA LYS A 100 -5.05 -11.79 -6.48
C LYS A 100 -3.80 -12.07 -5.66
N ILE A 101 -3.22 -11.06 -5.02
CA ILE A 101 -2.01 -11.20 -4.20
C ILE A 101 -2.27 -12.19 -3.06
N LYS A 102 -3.33 -11.96 -2.29
CA LYS A 102 -3.69 -12.80 -1.16
C LYS A 102 -3.90 -14.27 -1.56
N ASN A 103 -4.59 -14.52 -2.67
CA ASN A 103 -5.00 -15.87 -3.04
C ASN A 103 -3.99 -16.62 -3.92
N GLN A 104 -3.09 -15.91 -4.60
CA GLN A 104 -2.27 -16.51 -5.66
C GLN A 104 -0.77 -16.22 -5.53
N HIS A 105 -0.36 -15.18 -4.79
CA HIS A 105 1.06 -14.81 -4.77
C HIS A 105 1.86 -15.73 -3.81
N PRO A 106 3.01 -16.30 -4.25
CA PRO A 106 3.80 -17.21 -3.42
C PRO A 106 4.27 -16.61 -2.09
N ALA A 107 4.56 -15.30 -2.05
CA ALA A 107 4.91 -14.59 -0.82
C ALA A 107 3.82 -14.74 0.26
N PHE A 108 2.55 -14.72 -0.12
CA PHE A 108 1.43 -14.90 0.81
C PHE A 108 1.14 -16.38 1.07
N GLN A 109 1.25 -17.22 0.04
CA GLN A 109 0.85 -18.64 0.13
C GLN A 109 1.87 -19.54 0.82
N VAL A 110 3.17 -19.23 0.72
CA VAL A 110 4.25 -20.16 1.10
C VAL A 110 5.14 -19.62 2.23
N GLN A 111 5.24 -18.29 2.38
CA GLN A 111 6.26 -17.68 3.26
C GLN A 111 5.70 -17.24 4.63
N ASP A 112 4.77 -18.01 5.21
CA ASP A 112 4.12 -17.75 6.51
C ASP A 112 3.61 -16.30 6.72
N CYS A 113 3.32 -15.60 5.63
CA CYS A 113 2.70 -14.29 5.68
C CYS A 113 1.21 -14.46 5.93
N ARG A 114 0.70 -13.78 6.95
CA ARG A 114 -0.72 -13.85 7.38
C ARG A 114 -1.44 -12.53 7.17
N HIS A 115 -0.67 -11.45 6.96
CA HIS A 115 -1.19 -10.11 6.74
C HIS A 115 -0.72 -9.61 5.39
N LEU A 116 -1.58 -8.88 4.68
CA LEU A 116 -1.23 -8.18 3.46
C LEU A 116 -1.31 -6.69 3.74
N VAL A 117 -0.20 -5.98 3.51
CA VAL A 117 -0.16 -4.53 3.55
C VAL A 117 0.17 -4.06 2.14
N SER A 118 -0.77 -3.40 1.47
CA SER A 118 -0.53 -2.78 0.17
C SER A 118 -0.26 -1.29 0.38
N ILE A 119 0.89 -0.82 -0.08
CA ILE A 119 1.35 0.56 -0.02
C ILE A 119 1.42 1.06 -1.45
N VAL A 120 0.60 2.06 -1.76
CA VAL A 120 0.67 2.76 -3.05
C VAL A 120 1.34 4.09 -2.82
N TYR A 121 2.55 4.24 -3.35
CA TYR A 121 3.31 5.49 -3.31
C TYR A 121 3.31 6.12 -4.69
N GLY A 122 2.78 7.33 -4.78
CA GLY A 122 2.79 8.08 -6.03
C GLY A 122 3.59 9.36 -5.95
N ARG A 123 4.27 9.68 -7.05
CA ARG A 123 4.95 10.96 -7.25
C ARG A 123 4.65 11.51 -8.62
N TYR A 124 4.30 12.79 -8.66
CA TYR A 124 4.02 13.50 -9.89
C TYR A 124 4.46 14.94 -9.75
N GLU A 125 5.37 15.36 -10.64
CA GLU A 125 6.04 16.66 -10.55
C GLU A 125 6.68 16.86 -9.17
N THR A 126 6.25 17.86 -8.41
CA THR A 126 6.73 18.18 -7.06
C THR A 126 5.87 17.57 -5.95
N LYS A 127 4.78 16.89 -6.30
CA LYS A 127 3.83 16.32 -5.33
C LYS A 127 4.10 14.84 -5.13
N CYS A 128 3.92 14.39 -3.90
CA CYS A 128 3.97 12.98 -3.53
C CYS A 128 2.77 12.63 -2.63
N TRP A 129 2.38 11.36 -2.65
CA TRP A 129 1.23 10.86 -1.90
C TRP A 129 1.43 9.38 -1.57
N ILE A 130 0.84 8.95 -0.45
CA ILE A 130 0.76 7.54 -0.05
C ILE A 130 -0.68 7.19 0.27
N ASN A 131 -1.10 6.02 -0.17
CA ASN A 131 -2.30 5.36 0.33
C ASN A 131 -2.01 3.91 0.71
N MET A 132 -2.69 3.39 1.71
CA MET A 132 -2.40 2.09 2.30
C MET A 132 -3.67 1.28 2.57
N SER A 133 -3.61 0.00 2.23
CA SER A 133 -4.59 -1.00 2.69
C SER A 133 -3.91 -2.02 3.59
N ILE A 134 -4.57 -2.34 4.70
CA ILE A 134 -4.14 -3.34 5.68
C ILE A 134 -5.21 -4.43 5.72
N ILE A 135 -4.88 -5.62 5.23
CA ILE A 135 -5.74 -6.80 5.27
C ILE A 135 -5.21 -7.76 6.32
N ILE A 136 -5.91 -7.83 7.44
CA ILE A 136 -5.53 -8.65 8.60
C ILE A 136 -6.23 -10.02 8.47
N SER A 137 -5.48 -11.12 8.67
CA SER A 137 -6.10 -12.45 8.74
C SER A 137 -7.06 -12.54 9.92
N LYS A 138 -8.19 -13.25 9.73
CA LYS A 138 -9.22 -13.49 10.75
C LYS A 138 -8.70 -14.19 12.01
N GLN A 139 -7.51 -14.79 11.97
CA GLN A 139 -6.87 -15.43 13.12
C GLN A 139 -6.20 -14.44 14.08
N HIS A 140 -6.04 -13.17 13.68
CA HIS A 140 -5.52 -12.12 14.56
C HIS A 140 -6.69 -11.44 15.28
N HIS A 141 -6.79 -11.64 16.60
CA HIS A 141 -7.91 -11.14 17.42
C HIS A 141 -7.90 -9.63 17.64
N CYS A 142 -6.81 -8.94 17.28
CA CYS A 142 -6.67 -7.49 17.38
C CYS A 142 -6.40 -6.92 15.98
N GLY A 143 -7.42 -6.32 15.36
CA GLY A 143 -7.23 -5.55 14.14
C GLY A 143 -8.49 -5.36 13.29
N VAL A 144 -8.73 -4.13 12.84
CA VAL A 144 -9.69 -3.81 11.78
C VAL A 144 -8.93 -3.75 10.46
N SER A 145 -9.48 -4.32 9.39
CA SER A 145 -8.86 -4.15 8.07
C SER A 145 -9.11 -2.74 7.55
N VAL A 146 -8.09 -2.13 6.97
CA VAL A 146 -8.15 -0.79 6.36
C VAL A 146 -8.11 -0.97 4.85
N ILE A 147 -9.03 -0.33 4.13
CA ILE A 147 -9.00 -0.31 2.68
C ILE A 147 -8.87 1.15 2.23
N ALA A 148 -7.93 1.38 1.32
CA ALA A 148 -7.66 2.67 0.70
C ALA A 148 -8.77 3.04 -0.28
N GLU A 149 -9.81 3.73 0.19
CA GLU A 149 -10.98 4.10 -0.63
C GLU A 149 -10.62 4.94 -1.86
N ASP A 150 -9.61 5.81 -1.79
CA ASP A 150 -9.21 6.66 -2.93
C ASP A 150 -8.60 5.86 -4.11
N LEU A 151 -8.28 4.59 -3.89
CA LEU A 151 -7.75 3.70 -4.93
C LEU A 151 -8.84 2.85 -5.59
N LEU A 152 -10.06 2.91 -5.06
CA LEU A 152 -11.19 2.13 -5.53
C LEU A 152 -11.96 2.89 -6.61
N THR A 153 -12.48 2.15 -7.57
CA THR A 153 -13.49 2.67 -8.48
C THR A 153 -14.85 2.84 -7.78
N ASP A 154 -15.75 3.66 -8.32
CA ASP A 154 -17.10 3.82 -7.77
C ASP A 154 -17.85 2.48 -7.58
N PRO A 155 -17.79 1.51 -8.53
CA PRO A 155 -18.38 0.19 -8.31
C PRO A 155 -17.78 -0.56 -7.12
N GLU A 156 -16.46 -0.49 -6.93
CA GLU A 156 -15.78 -1.13 -5.79
C GLU A 156 -16.18 -0.48 -4.46
N LEU A 157 -16.29 0.86 -4.42
CA LEU A 157 -16.76 1.60 -3.25
C LEU A 157 -18.17 1.18 -2.84
N VAL A 158 -19.09 1.06 -3.81
CA VAL A 158 -20.46 0.61 -3.56
C VAL A 158 -20.48 -0.81 -3.00
N PHE A 159 -19.62 -1.70 -3.50
CA PHE A 159 -19.54 -3.08 -3.03
C PHE A 159 -19.03 -3.18 -1.59
N ILE A 160 -17.94 -2.46 -1.26
CA ILE A 160 -17.34 -2.50 0.08
C ILE A 160 -18.28 -1.90 1.11
N ARG A 161 -18.89 -0.74 0.83
CA ARG A 161 -19.83 -0.08 1.75
C ARG A 161 -21.10 -0.88 2.04
N LYS A 162 -21.45 -1.85 1.19
CA LYS A 162 -22.56 -2.79 1.43
C LYS A 162 -22.15 -4.04 2.21
N SER A 163 -20.85 -4.29 2.32
CA SER A 163 -20.27 -5.49 2.93
C SER A 163 -19.77 -5.27 4.38
N ILE A 164 -19.83 -4.02 4.84
CA ILE A 164 -19.57 -3.56 6.22
C ILE A 164 -20.91 -3.28 6.88
#